data_AF-A0A4U8V0U0-F1
#
_entry.id   AF-A0A4U8V0U0-F1
#
_cell.length_a   1.000
_cell.length_b   1.000
_cell.length_c   1.000
_cell.angle_alpha   90.00
_cell.angle_beta   90.00
_cell.angle_gamma   90.00
#
_symmetry.space_group_name_H-M   'P 1'
#
loop_
_entity.id
_entity.type
_entity.pdbx_description
1 polymer ?
#
loop_
_entity_poly.entity_id
_entity_poly.type
_entity_poly.pdbx_seq_one_letter_code
_entity_poly.pdbx_strand_id
1 'polypeptide(L)'
;MRKQPSKAKPAKLTGFNVLPHVNHSDNTAWPVMATIYVPSDPSRGCVWQCNKPVRRLTDLAELDLVVLQIVPTTSDEIMSIKRNTMPLEELDTTGKVQFKALIVADIKSFPELSFLGTDFTTVTISNTSVSSEGYHQFLGGCLNSKNLLNLRLARLTVSPTIREAICRRFAESDLASLKMMEVKDSKGFYQMCPLLMKDTIEKWVESENPILKAVDVPTEGKVELRGKTIWNLPHNIRARMLVCNDLPKRSQKASWQFTFNAEERKKF
;
A
#
# COMPACT_ATOMS: atom_id res chain seq x y z
N MET A 1 3.57 -60.17 -3.69
CA MET A 1 2.92 -59.08 -2.92
C MET A 1 3.50 -57.74 -3.35
N ARG A 2 2.80 -57.00 -4.22
CA ARG A 2 3.20 -55.67 -4.73
C ARG A 2 2.26 -54.62 -4.15
N LYS A 3 2.81 -53.64 -3.43
CA LYS A 3 2.06 -52.50 -2.85
C LYS A 3 1.76 -51.46 -3.94
N GLN A 4 0.49 -51.06 -4.06
CA GLN A 4 0.06 -49.94 -4.90
C GLN A 4 0.45 -48.60 -4.26
N PRO A 5 0.80 -47.57 -5.04
CA PRO A 5 1.01 -46.22 -4.52
C PRO A 5 -0.34 -45.50 -4.34
N SER A 6 -0.52 -44.90 -3.16
CA SER A 6 -1.71 -44.14 -2.78
C SER A 6 -1.81 -42.83 -3.57
N LYS A 7 -2.98 -42.58 -4.17
CA LYS A 7 -3.35 -41.30 -4.79
C LYS A 7 -3.38 -40.19 -3.73
N ALA A 8 -2.46 -39.23 -3.82
CA ALA A 8 -2.54 -37.98 -3.10
C ALA A 8 -3.64 -37.10 -3.71
N LYS A 9 -4.62 -36.67 -2.89
CA LYS A 9 -5.62 -35.67 -3.26
C LYS A 9 -5.00 -34.26 -3.16
N PRO A 10 -5.34 -33.31 -4.05
CA PRO A 10 -4.86 -31.94 -3.95
C PRO A 10 -5.50 -31.22 -2.74
N ALA A 11 -4.67 -30.49 -2.02
CA ALA A 11 -5.10 -29.63 -0.92
C ALA A 11 -5.97 -28.48 -1.47
N LYS A 12 -7.22 -28.40 -0.99
CA LYS A 12 -8.09 -27.23 -1.19
C LYS A 12 -7.57 -26.09 -0.31
N LEU A 13 -7.05 -25.04 -0.93
CA LEU A 13 -6.88 -23.73 -0.29
C LEU A 13 -8.23 -23.01 -0.27
N THR A 14 -8.97 -23.16 0.82
CA THR A 14 -10.18 -22.38 1.11
C THR A 14 -9.86 -21.42 2.26
N GLY A 15 -9.92 -20.12 2.00
CA GLY A 15 -9.74 -19.10 3.05
C GLY A 15 -9.54 -17.67 2.56
N PHE A 16 -10.21 -17.24 1.48
CA PHE A 16 -10.41 -15.81 1.24
C PHE A 16 -11.68 -15.38 1.97
N ASN A 17 -11.53 -14.74 3.13
CA ASN A 17 -12.66 -14.14 3.84
C ASN A 17 -13.15 -12.90 3.08
N VAL A 18 -14.23 -13.11 2.34
CA VAL A 18 -15.50 -12.36 2.32
C VAL A 18 -15.41 -10.91 2.85
N LEU A 19 -15.52 -9.96 1.92
CA LEU A 19 -15.88 -8.56 2.18
C LEU A 19 -17.29 -8.50 2.80
N PRO A 20 -17.57 -7.57 3.74
CA PRO A 20 -18.87 -7.50 4.38
C PRO A 20 -19.97 -7.15 3.37
N HIS A 21 -21.08 -7.89 3.45
CA HIS A 21 -22.33 -7.59 2.77
C HIS A 21 -22.83 -6.21 3.21
N VAL A 22 -22.78 -5.24 2.30
CA VAL A 22 -23.45 -3.95 2.45
C VAL A 22 -24.85 -4.09 1.87
N ASN A 23 -25.86 -3.85 2.69
CA ASN A 23 -27.26 -3.84 2.27
C ASN A 23 -27.48 -2.74 1.23
N HIS A 24 -28.11 -3.14 0.12
CA HIS A 24 -28.47 -2.29 -1.01
C HIS A 24 -29.63 -1.35 -0.68
N SER A 25 -29.34 -0.06 -0.54
CA SER A 25 -30.25 1.02 -0.92
C SER A 25 -29.47 2.33 -1.00
N ASP A 26 -28.87 2.59 -2.16
CA ASP A 26 -28.77 3.91 -2.80
C ASP A 26 -27.93 3.76 -4.06
N ASN A 27 -28.10 4.67 -5.00
CA ASN A 27 -27.52 4.68 -6.33
C ASN A 27 -26.00 4.95 -6.28
N THR A 28 -25.23 4.11 -5.57
CA THR A 28 -23.78 4.23 -5.43
C THR A 28 -23.12 3.77 -6.71
N ALA A 29 -22.79 4.72 -7.59
CA ALA A 29 -21.92 4.46 -8.72
C ALA A 29 -20.65 3.75 -8.24
N TRP A 30 -20.36 2.59 -8.81
CA TRP A 30 -19.15 1.83 -8.48
C TRP A 30 -17.91 2.73 -8.63
N PRO A 31 -16.94 2.67 -7.70
CA PRO A 31 -15.74 3.48 -7.76
C PRO A 31 -15.02 3.23 -9.08
N VAL A 32 -14.55 4.31 -9.72
CA VAL A 32 -13.84 4.17 -10.99
C VAL A 32 -12.45 3.63 -10.69
N MET A 33 -12.15 2.51 -11.34
CA MET A 33 -10.95 1.72 -11.12
C MET A 33 -10.25 1.51 -12.45
N ALA A 34 -8.95 1.77 -12.44
CA ALA A 34 -8.08 1.49 -13.56
C ALA A 34 -6.99 0.49 -13.18
N THR A 35 -6.57 -0.29 -14.15
CA THR A 35 -5.50 -1.28 -14.00
C THR A 35 -4.53 -1.14 -15.17
N ILE A 36 -3.25 -1.02 -14.84
CA ILE A 36 -2.13 -1.14 -15.78
C ILE A 36 -1.56 -2.54 -15.63
N TYR A 37 -1.66 -3.31 -16.71
CA TYR A 37 -1.06 -4.62 -16.80
C TYR A 37 0.34 -4.49 -17.39
N VAL A 38 1.34 -4.90 -16.60
CA VAL A 38 2.75 -4.80 -16.94
C VAL A 38 3.27 -6.18 -17.35
N PRO A 39 3.68 -6.40 -18.60
CA PRO A 39 4.20 -7.70 -19.01
C PRO A 39 5.55 -7.99 -18.37
N SER A 40 5.86 -9.28 -18.21
CA SER A 40 7.18 -9.71 -17.72
C SER A 40 8.32 -9.39 -18.70
N ASP A 41 8.00 -9.31 -20.00
CA ASP A 41 8.92 -8.91 -21.06
C ASP A 41 8.69 -7.42 -21.37
N PRO A 42 9.66 -6.52 -21.11
CA PRO A 42 9.52 -5.09 -21.35
C PRO A 42 9.34 -4.72 -22.83
N SER A 43 9.66 -5.61 -23.77
CA SER A 43 9.42 -5.38 -25.20
C SER A 43 7.94 -5.48 -25.57
N ARG A 44 7.13 -6.11 -24.71
CA ARG A 44 5.67 -6.14 -24.85
C ARG A 44 5.12 -4.85 -24.23
N GLY A 45 4.29 -4.13 -24.97
CA GLY A 45 3.64 -2.91 -24.48
C GLY A 45 2.78 -3.18 -23.23
N CYS A 46 2.61 -2.16 -22.39
CA CYS A 46 1.71 -2.25 -21.25
C CYS A 46 0.25 -2.05 -21.70
N VAL A 47 -0.70 -2.60 -20.94
CA VAL A 47 -2.13 -2.48 -21.27
C VAL A 47 -2.84 -1.71 -20.17
N TRP A 48 -3.59 -0.69 -20.57
CA TRP A 48 -4.53 0.03 -19.72
C TRP A 48 -5.92 -0.63 -19.76
N GLN A 49 -6.57 -0.74 -18.61
CA GLN A 49 -7.97 -1.13 -18.50
C GLN A 49 -8.70 -0.21 -17.52
N CYS A 50 -9.92 0.21 -17.87
CA CYS A 50 -10.80 0.94 -16.95
C CYS A 50 -12.15 0.22 -16.81
N ASN A 51 -12.68 0.14 -15.59
CA ASN A 51 -14.00 -0.45 -15.35
C ASN A 51 -15.16 0.40 -15.91
N LYS A 52 -14.88 1.66 -16.28
CA LYS A 52 -15.78 2.52 -17.04
C LYS A 52 -15.31 2.59 -18.49
N PRO A 53 -16.22 2.58 -19.48
CA PRO A 53 -15.86 2.77 -20.87
C PRO A 53 -15.33 4.18 -21.05
N VAL A 54 -14.02 4.29 -21.25
CA VAL A 54 -13.34 5.53 -21.61
C VAL A 54 -13.12 5.46 -23.11
N ARG A 55 -13.82 6.31 -23.87
CA ARG A 55 -13.64 6.40 -25.33
C ARG A 55 -12.76 7.57 -25.70
N ARG A 56 -12.73 8.60 -24.86
CA ARG A 56 -11.94 9.82 -25.02
C ARG A 56 -11.41 10.28 -23.66
N LEU A 57 -10.43 11.16 -23.69
CA LEU A 57 -9.66 11.62 -22.54
C LEU A 57 -10.44 12.57 -21.63
N THR A 58 -11.33 13.36 -22.23
CA THR A 58 -12.31 14.17 -21.50
C THR A 58 -13.13 13.30 -20.56
N ASP A 59 -13.39 12.05 -20.95
CA ASP A 59 -14.15 11.11 -20.15
C ASP A 59 -13.39 10.74 -18.87
N LEU A 60 -12.05 10.79 -18.82
CA LEU A 60 -11.29 10.50 -17.59
C LEU A 60 -11.32 11.66 -16.59
N ALA A 61 -11.30 12.90 -17.08
CA ALA A 61 -11.32 14.10 -16.23
C ALA A 61 -12.66 14.26 -15.49
N GLU A 62 -13.75 13.72 -16.05
CA GLU A 62 -15.08 13.75 -15.46
C GLU A 62 -15.35 12.60 -14.48
N LEU A 63 -14.44 11.63 -14.38
CA LEU A 63 -14.61 10.46 -13.52
C LEU A 63 -14.00 10.69 -12.14
N ASP A 64 -14.72 10.25 -11.10
CA ASP A 64 -14.14 10.12 -9.76
C ASP A 64 -13.21 8.89 -9.72
N LEU A 65 -11.99 9.09 -10.20
CA LEU A 65 -10.94 8.08 -10.26
C LEU A 65 -10.45 7.71 -8.86
N VAL A 66 -10.87 6.55 -8.38
CA VAL A 66 -10.63 6.14 -6.99
C VAL A 66 -9.34 5.33 -6.87
N VAL A 67 -9.18 4.28 -7.69
CA VAL A 67 -8.07 3.32 -7.54
C VAL A 67 -7.35 3.09 -8.85
N LEU A 68 -6.03 3.24 -8.82
CA LEU A 68 -5.13 2.72 -9.84
C LEU A 68 -4.41 1.48 -9.32
N GLN A 69 -4.44 0.41 -10.10
CA GLN A 69 -3.65 -0.79 -9.88
C GLN A 69 -2.58 -0.94 -10.95
N ILE A 70 -1.39 -1.40 -10.56
CA ILE A 70 -0.31 -1.78 -11.47
C ILE A 70 0.12 -3.19 -11.09
N VAL A 71 -0.14 -4.15 -11.97
CA VAL A 71 0.02 -5.59 -11.69
C VAL A 71 0.68 -6.30 -12.87
N PRO A 72 1.37 -7.43 -12.64
CA PRO A 72 1.95 -8.19 -13.72
C PRO A 72 0.88 -8.77 -14.64
N THR A 73 1.23 -8.94 -15.90
CA THR A 73 0.54 -9.84 -16.82
C THR A 73 1.50 -10.85 -17.43
N THR A 74 1.00 -12.05 -17.67
CA THR A 74 1.67 -13.10 -18.42
C THR A 74 1.03 -13.35 -19.77
N SER A 75 -0.19 -12.87 -20.00
CA SER A 75 -1.05 -13.32 -21.09
C SER A 75 -1.29 -12.23 -22.14
N ASP A 76 -1.09 -12.59 -23.41
CA ASP A 76 -1.59 -11.82 -24.55
C ASP A 76 -3.13 -11.74 -24.54
N GLU A 77 -3.80 -12.58 -23.76
CA GLU A 77 -5.26 -12.63 -23.65
C GLU A 77 -5.86 -11.40 -22.98
N ILE A 78 -5.10 -10.57 -22.26
CA ILE A 78 -5.69 -9.33 -21.69
C ILE A 78 -6.21 -8.42 -22.80
N MET A 79 -5.50 -8.33 -23.92
CA MET A 79 -5.97 -7.60 -25.10
C MET A 79 -7.16 -8.30 -25.79
N SER A 80 -7.36 -9.60 -25.56
CA SER A 80 -8.53 -10.34 -26.05
C SER A 80 -9.75 -10.23 -25.11
N ILE A 81 -9.57 -9.76 -23.87
CA ILE A 81 -10.64 -9.32 -22.97
C ILE A 81 -11.14 -7.95 -23.47
N LYS A 82 -11.89 -7.97 -24.59
CA LYS A 82 -12.36 -6.83 -25.42
C LYS A 82 -13.14 -5.69 -24.72
N ARG A 83 -13.20 -5.62 -23.39
CA ARG A 83 -13.98 -4.58 -22.70
C ARG A 83 -13.04 -3.58 -22.01
N ASN A 84 -13.01 -2.37 -22.58
CA ASN A 84 -12.37 -1.17 -22.06
C ASN A 84 -10.84 -1.29 -21.84
N THR A 85 -10.17 -2.09 -22.68
CA THR A 85 -8.71 -2.21 -22.72
C THR A 85 -8.14 -1.42 -23.89
N MET A 86 -6.95 -0.84 -23.72
CA MET A 86 -6.16 -0.23 -24.79
C MET A 86 -4.66 -0.31 -24.45
N PRO A 87 -3.75 -0.22 -25.42
CA PRO A 87 -2.32 -0.05 -25.16
C PRO A 87 -2.08 1.20 -24.29
N LEU A 88 -1.14 1.13 -23.36
CA LEU A 88 -0.85 2.24 -22.45
C LEU A 88 -0.30 3.46 -23.20
N GLU A 89 0.48 3.22 -24.26
CA GLU A 89 1.04 4.24 -25.15
C GLU A 89 -0.03 5.00 -25.96
N GLU A 90 -1.22 4.42 -26.14
CA GLU A 90 -2.36 5.10 -26.77
C GLU A 90 -3.13 5.99 -25.78
N LEU A 91 -2.79 5.95 -24.49
CA LEU A 91 -3.36 6.80 -23.45
C LEU A 91 -2.73 8.21 -23.51
N ASP A 92 -3.11 8.98 -24.52
CA ASP A 92 -2.63 10.35 -24.74
C ASP A 92 -3.35 11.33 -23.81
N THR A 93 -2.81 11.73 -22.66
CA THR A 93 -3.53 12.65 -21.76
C THR A 93 -3.08 14.09 -21.96
N THR A 94 -4.02 15.04 -22.04
CA THR A 94 -3.71 16.49 -22.08
C THR A 94 -3.17 17.06 -20.76
N GLY A 95 -3.16 16.25 -19.69
CA GLY A 95 -2.65 16.62 -18.37
C GLY A 95 -2.53 15.42 -17.46
N LYS A 96 -2.12 15.63 -16.21
CA LYS A 96 -1.93 14.53 -15.26
C LYS A 96 -3.25 13.96 -14.76
N VAL A 97 -3.47 12.67 -14.96
CA VAL A 97 -4.61 11.92 -14.42
C VAL A 97 -4.36 11.68 -12.94
N GLN A 98 -5.35 11.96 -12.08
CA GLN A 98 -5.22 11.80 -10.63
C GLN A 98 -6.12 10.70 -10.11
N PHE A 99 -5.58 9.86 -9.22
CA PHE A 99 -6.34 8.84 -8.49
C PHE A 99 -6.21 9.07 -6.99
N LYS A 100 -7.21 8.62 -6.21
CA LYS A 100 -7.15 8.68 -4.75
C LYS A 100 -6.19 7.65 -4.17
N ALA A 101 -6.09 6.46 -4.76
CA ALA A 101 -5.28 5.35 -4.25
C ALA A 101 -4.45 4.65 -5.34
N LEU A 102 -3.24 4.24 -4.97
CA LEU A 102 -2.32 3.47 -5.79
C LEU A 102 -2.04 2.10 -5.14
N ILE A 103 -2.11 1.04 -5.96
CA ILE A 103 -1.70 -0.31 -5.60
C ILE A 103 -0.73 -0.84 -6.66
N VAL A 104 0.49 -1.17 -6.25
CA VAL A 104 1.50 -1.78 -7.10
C VAL A 104 1.88 -3.14 -6.52
N ALA A 105 1.78 -4.20 -7.32
CA ALA A 105 2.08 -5.55 -6.87
C ALA A 105 2.85 -6.34 -7.92
N ASP A 106 3.88 -7.09 -7.49
CA ASP A 106 4.48 -8.20 -8.27
C ASP A 106 5.07 -7.83 -9.64
N ILE A 107 5.46 -6.56 -9.84
CA ILE A 107 6.07 -6.09 -11.10
C ILE A 107 7.60 -6.20 -11.11
N LYS A 108 8.15 -6.52 -12.30
CA LYS A 108 9.60 -6.64 -12.55
C LYS A 108 10.19 -5.45 -13.32
N SER A 109 9.35 -4.77 -14.10
CA SER A 109 9.64 -3.53 -14.80
C SER A 109 8.60 -2.49 -14.39
N PHE A 110 8.92 -1.22 -14.51
CA PHE A 110 7.99 -0.13 -14.25
C PHE A 110 7.80 0.67 -15.53
N PRO A 111 6.56 0.83 -16.03
CA PRO A 111 6.30 1.62 -17.21
C PRO A 111 6.57 3.11 -16.96
N GLU A 112 6.79 3.86 -18.02
CA GLU A 112 6.77 5.32 -17.94
C GLU A 112 5.33 5.79 -17.71
N LEU A 113 5.11 6.58 -16.65
CA LEU A 113 3.80 7.07 -16.23
C LEU A 113 3.80 8.61 -16.13
N SER A 114 4.35 9.29 -17.14
CA SER A 114 4.44 10.75 -17.17
C SER A 114 3.06 11.44 -17.13
N PHE A 115 2.03 10.75 -17.66
CA PHE A 115 0.63 11.16 -17.62
C PHE A 115 -0.03 11.06 -16.24
N LEU A 116 0.61 10.42 -15.26
CA LEU A 116 0.00 10.12 -13.97
C LEU A 116 0.42 11.13 -12.90
N GLY A 117 -0.55 11.66 -12.17
CA GLY A 117 -0.33 12.46 -10.97
C GLY A 117 0.15 11.57 -9.82
N THR A 118 1.03 12.12 -8.97
CA THR A 118 1.58 11.40 -7.81
C THR A 118 0.87 11.75 -6.49
N ASP A 119 -0.23 12.49 -6.55
CA ASP A 119 -0.89 13.07 -5.38
C ASP A 119 -1.93 12.12 -4.75
N PHE A 120 -1.49 10.94 -4.33
CA PHE A 120 -2.36 9.89 -3.79
C PHE A 120 -2.60 10.05 -2.29
N THR A 121 -3.80 9.69 -1.83
CA THR A 121 -4.09 9.56 -0.39
C THR A 121 -3.61 8.24 0.22
N THR A 122 -3.51 7.20 -0.61
CA THR A 122 -3.13 5.85 -0.18
C THR A 122 -2.19 5.24 -1.21
N VAL A 123 -1.06 4.70 -0.74
CA VAL A 123 -0.07 4.01 -1.57
C VAL A 123 0.22 2.65 -0.95
N THR A 124 0.00 1.59 -1.72
CA THR A 124 0.41 0.22 -1.37
C THR A 124 1.34 -0.32 -2.44
N ILE A 125 2.55 -0.72 -2.05
CA ILE A 125 3.54 -1.34 -2.93
C ILE A 125 3.98 -2.65 -2.32
N SER A 126 3.92 -3.72 -3.11
CA SER A 126 4.28 -5.05 -2.63
C SER A 126 5.01 -5.91 -3.66
N ASN A 127 5.99 -6.67 -3.18
CA ASN A 127 6.72 -7.68 -3.97
C ASN A 127 7.30 -7.15 -5.29
N THR A 128 7.84 -5.93 -5.27
CA THR A 128 8.43 -5.28 -6.44
C THR A 128 9.95 -5.31 -6.34
N SER A 129 10.63 -5.75 -7.40
CA SER A 129 12.09 -5.74 -7.49
C SER A 129 12.60 -4.64 -8.43
N VAL A 130 11.78 -3.63 -8.72
CA VAL A 130 12.13 -2.56 -9.66
C VAL A 130 13.14 -1.61 -9.03
N SER A 131 14.23 -1.35 -9.74
CA SER A 131 15.28 -0.40 -9.36
C SER A 131 15.54 0.65 -10.43
N SER A 132 14.59 0.88 -11.34
CA SER A 132 14.74 1.88 -12.40
C SER A 132 14.62 3.30 -11.82
N GLU A 133 15.33 4.24 -12.42
CA GLU A 133 15.29 5.65 -12.03
C GLU A 133 13.86 6.22 -12.09
N GLY A 134 13.12 5.92 -13.16
CA GLY A 134 11.72 6.36 -13.31
C GLY A 134 10.81 5.86 -12.18
N TYR A 135 11.01 4.63 -11.70
CA TYR A 135 10.28 4.12 -10.54
C TYR A 135 10.63 4.87 -9.25
N HIS A 136 11.92 5.14 -9.02
CA HIS A 136 12.36 5.90 -7.85
C HIS A 136 11.85 7.35 -7.88
N GLN A 137 11.85 8.01 -9.03
CA GLN A 137 11.28 9.35 -9.20
C GLN A 137 9.78 9.35 -8.95
N PHE A 138 9.05 8.38 -9.52
CA PHE A 138 7.61 8.24 -9.30
C PHE A 138 7.27 8.00 -7.83
N LEU A 139 7.95 7.05 -7.18
CA LEU A 139 7.74 6.76 -5.76
C LEU A 139 8.13 7.96 -4.88
N GLY A 140 9.23 8.65 -5.20
CA GLY A 140 9.61 9.90 -4.54
C GLY A 140 8.53 10.97 -4.66
N GLY A 141 7.95 11.13 -5.85
CA GLY A 141 6.80 12.01 -6.08
C GLY A 141 5.59 11.64 -5.22
N CYS A 142 5.31 10.34 -5.06
CA CYS A 142 4.23 9.87 -4.20
C CYS A 142 4.50 10.18 -2.71
N LEU A 143 5.74 9.97 -2.24
CA LEU A 143 6.13 10.24 -0.85
C LEU A 143 6.22 11.74 -0.54
N ASN A 144 6.32 12.59 -1.56
CA ASN A 144 6.30 14.04 -1.41
C ASN A 144 4.90 14.65 -1.47
N SER A 145 3.87 13.86 -1.79
CA SER A 145 2.48 14.31 -1.78
C SER A 145 2.05 14.69 -0.37
N LYS A 146 1.47 15.88 -0.21
CA LYS A 146 0.87 16.33 1.05
C LYS A 146 -0.42 15.59 1.38
N ASN A 147 -1.07 15.00 0.38
CA ASN A 147 -2.32 14.28 0.55
C ASN A 147 -2.13 12.82 0.98
N LEU A 148 -0.89 12.30 0.95
CA LEU A 148 -0.59 10.92 1.34
C LEU A 148 -0.82 10.71 2.85
N LEU A 149 -1.81 9.89 3.18
CA LEU A 149 -2.16 9.53 4.55
C LEU A 149 -1.80 8.09 4.89
N ASN A 150 -1.88 7.16 3.92
CA ASN A 150 -1.69 5.74 4.17
C ASN A 150 -0.58 5.18 3.28
N LEU A 151 0.50 4.68 3.89
CA LEU A 151 1.62 4.08 3.20
C LEU A 151 1.83 2.63 3.63
N ARG A 152 1.80 1.71 2.66
CA ARG A 152 2.12 0.29 2.86
C ARG A 152 3.20 -0.16 1.89
N LEU A 153 4.30 -0.64 2.43
CA LEU A 153 5.46 -1.14 1.70
C LEU A 153 5.75 -2.58 2.15
N ALA A 154 5.72 -3.55 1.24
CA ALA A 154 5.98 -4.95 1.59
C ALA A 154 6.91 -5.66 0.59
N ARG A 155 7.99 -6.31 1.06
CA ARG A 155 8.90 -7.12 0.22
C ARG A 155 9.45 -6.34 -0.99
N LEU A 156 10.06 -5.18 -0.72
CA LEU A 156 10.72 -4.36 -1.75
C LEU A 156 12.10 -3.91 -1.29
N THR A 157 12.94 -3.53 -2.24
CA THR A 157 14.21 -2.84 -1.99
C THR A 157 14.01 -1.35 -2.20
N VAL A 158 14.40 -0.52 -1.23
CA VAL A 158 14.33 0.94 -1.29
C VAL A 158 15.73 1.55 -1.42
N SER A 159 15.83 2.65 -2.15
CA SER A 159 17.06 3.45 -2.21
C SER A 159 17.22 4.32 -0.96
N PRO A 160 18.42 4.85 -0.67
CA PRO A 160 18.64 5.77 0.44
C PRO A 160 17.70 6.99 0.42
N THR A 161 17.43 7.53 -0.76
CA THR A 161 16.52 8.68 -0.94
C THR A 161 15.08 8.34 -0.57
N ILE A 162 14.58 7.17 -0.98
CA ILE A 162 13.25 6.70 -0.61
C ILE A 162 13.15 6.46 0.90
N ARG A 163 14.20 5.91 1.50
CA ARG A 163 14.30 5.74 2.96
C ARG A 163 14.20 7.07 3.70
N GLU A 164 14.98 8.06 3.28
CA GLU A 164 14.96 9.40 3.87
C GLU A 164 13.60 10.05 3.75
N ALA A 165 12.93 9.91 2.59
CA ALA A 165 11.57 10.39 2.39
C ALA A 165 10.57 9.72 3.35
N ILE A 166 10.67 8.40 3.57
CA ILE A 166 9.83 7.69 4.54
C ILE A 166 10.08 8.20 5.97
N CYS A 167 11.35 8.33 6.38
CA CYS A 167 11.72 8.85 7.69
C CYS A 167 11.19 10.27 7.91
N ARG A 168 11.31 11.14 6.89
CA ARG A 168 10.83 12.51 6.92
C ARG A 168 9.32 12.57 7.13
N ARG A 169 8.54 11.83 6.33
CA ARG A 169 7.07 11.76 6.47
C ARG A 169 6.65 11.27 7.85
N PHE A 170 7.33 10.23 8.34
CA PHE A 170 7.07 9.73 9.68
C PHE A 170 7.36 10.81 10.74
N ALA A 171 8.52 11.48 10.68
CA ALA A 171 8.89 12.54 11.60
C ALA A 171 7.94 13.76 11.56
N GLU A 172 7.45 14.11 10.36
CA GLU A 172 6.45 15.17 10.13
C GLU A 172 5.07 14.83 10.72
N SER A 173 4.84 13.56 11.13
CA SER A 173 3.61 13.10 11.78
C SER A 173 2.35 13.31 10.95
N ASP A 174 2.50 13.31 9.62
CA ASP A 174 1.42 13.61 8.65
C ASP A 174 0.81 12.35 8.00
N LEU A 175 1.31 11.16 8.37
CA LEU A 175 0.73 9.89 7.98
C LEU A 175 -0.33 9.44 9.00
N ALA A 176 -1.50 9.04 8.48
CA ALA A 176 -2.50 8.33 9.26
C ALA A 176 -2.16 6.84 9.42
N SER A 177 -1.48 6.21 8.46
CA SER A 177 -0.95 4.86 8.65
C SER A 177 0.35 4.59 7.92
N LEU A 178 1.23 3.82 8.56
CA LEU A 178 2.48 3.36 7.98
C LEU A 178 2.69 1.88 8.26
N LYS A 179 2.83 1.07 7.20
CA LYS A 179 3.15 -0.35 7.31
C LYS A 179 4.35 -0.72 6.44
N MET A 180 5.36 -1.35 7.02
CA MET A 180 6.58 -1.80 6.37
C MET A 180 6.85 -3.25 6.74
N MET A 181 6.84 -4.14 5.75
CA MET A 181 7.07 -5.57 5.93
C MET A 181 8.19 -6.05 5.01
N GLU A 182 9.25 -6.62 5.57
CA GLU A 182 10.36 -7.19 4.77
C GLU A 182 10.96 -6.20 3.74
N VAL A 183 10.99 -4.91 4.07
CA VAL A 183 11.64 -3.88 3.25
C VAL A 183 13.15 -3.98 3.41
N LYS A 184 13.89 -3.87 2.32
CA LYS A 184 15.35 -3.96 2.28
C LYS A 184 15.99 -2.67 1.76
N ASP A 185 17.21 -2.37 2.18
CA ASP A 185 18.10 -1.38 1.59
C ASP A 185 19.46 -2.03 1.25
N SER A 186 20.45 -1.21 0.86
CA SER A 186 21.80 -1.71 0.53
C SER A 186 22.54 -2.37 1.71
N LYS A 187 22.08 -2.16 2.95
CA LYS A 187 22.67 -2.72 4.18
C LYS A 187 21.91 -3.94 4.71
N GLY A 188 20.77 -4.31 4.11
CA GLY A 188 19.98 -5.47 4.51
C GLY A 188 18.52 -5.12 4.74
N PHE A 189 17.90 -5.65 5.79
CA PHE A 189 16.52 -5.28 6.12
C PHE A 189 16.50 -3.86 6.69
N TYR A 190 15.70 -2.99 6.10
CA TYR A 190 15.51 -1.64 6.59
C TYR A 190 14.77 -1.68 7.94
N GLN A 191 15.28 -0.90 8.89
CA GLN A 191 14.72 -0.77 10.22
C GLN A 191 14.69 0.72 10.60
N MET A 192 13.61 1.16 11.24
CA MET A 192 13.53 2.51 11.77
C MET A 192 14.30 2.63 13.09
N CYS A 193 14.90 3.80 13.32
CA CYS A 193 15.59 4.12 14.57
C CYS A 193 14.58 4.13 15.74
N PRO A 194 14.84 3.39 16.83
CA PRO A 194 13.98 3.36 18.02
C PRO A 194 13.65 4.73 18.62
N LEU A 195 14.64 5.61 18.68
CA LEU A 195 14.48 6.95 19.27
C LEU A 195 13.55 7.80 18.41
N LEU A 196 13.74 7.79 17.09
CA LEU A 196 12.84 8.46 16.15
C LEU A 196 11.40 7.92 16.29
N MET A 197 11.25 6.59 16.33
CA MET A 197 9.96 5.93 16.53
C MET A 197 9.26 6.40 17.80
N LYS A 198 10.01 6.41 18.91
CA LYS A 198 9.49 6.84 20.20
C LYS A 198 9.07 8.31 20.18
N ASP A 199 9.99 9.19 19.80
CA ASP A 199 9.79 10.64 19.85
C ASP A 199 8.63 11.07 18.94
N THR A 200 8.55 10.50 17.74
CA THR A 200 7.46 10.80 16.80
C THR A 200 6.11 10.32 17.34
N ILE A 201 6.02 9.10 17.87
CA ILE A 201 4.75 8.59 18.42
C ILE A 201 4.32 9.42 19.64
N GLU A 202 5.26 9.80 20.50
CA GLU A 202 4.96 10.64 21.66
C GLU A 202 4.47 12.04 21.24
N LYS A 203 5.18 12.70 20.32
CA LYS A 203 4.75 14.00 19.74
C LYS A 203 3.38 13.91 19.08
N TRP A 204 3.15 12.84 18.34
CA TRP A 204 1.89 12.66 17.64
C TRP A 204 0.71 12.46 18.62
N VAL A 205 0.91 11.65 19.68
CA VAL A 205 -0.09 11.45 20.75
C VAL A 205 -0.42 12.77 21.48
N GLU A 206 0.56 13.65 21.61
CA GLU A 206 0.42 14.95 22.27
C GLU A 206 -0.14 16.05 21.35
N SER A 207 -0.33 15.77 20.05
CA SER A 207 -0.89 16.73 19.10
C SER A 207 -2.36 17.06 19.37
N GLU A 208 -2.80 18.25 18.96
CA GLU A 208 -4.20 18.70 19.12
C GLU A 208 -5.17 17.86 18.27
N ASN A 209 -4.74 17.45 17.07
CA ASN A 209 -5.55 16.68 16.12
C ASN A 209 -4.79 15.41 15.66
N PRO A 210 -4.70 14.38 16.53
CA PRO A 210 -3.98 13.17 16.20
C PRO A 210 -4.67 12.39 15.05
N ILE A 211 -3.97 12.22 13.92
CA ILE A 211 -4.44 11.46 12.72
C ILE A 211 -3.91 10.01 12.50
N LEU A 212 -2.78 9.61 13.10
CA LEU A 212 -2.24 8.24 13.15
C LEU A 212 -3.25 7.23 13.72
N LYS A 213 -3.48 6.17 12.95
CA LYS A 213 -4.39 5.06 13.23
C LYS A 213 -3.66 3.73 13.31
N ALA A 214 -2.52 3.59 12.64
CA ALA A 214 -1.74 2.37 12.68
C ALA A 214 -0.29 2.60 12.27
N VAL A 215 0.64 1.98 12.98
CA VAL A 215 2.04 1.87 12.59
C VAL A 215 2.45 0.41 12.71
N ASP A 216 3.08 -0.13 11.68
CA ASP A 216 3.59 -1.49 11.65
C ASP A 216 4.93 -1.50 10.94
N VAL A 217 6.01 -1.26 11.67
CA VAL A 217 7.36 -1.10 11.10
C VAL A 217 8.41 -1.88 11.92
N PRO A 218 9.44 -2.43 11.27
CA PRO A 218 10.57 -3.05 11.98
C PRO A 218 11.49 -1.97 12.57
N THR A 219 12.01 -2.20 13.78
CA THR A 219 12.98 -1.30 14.44
C THR A 219 14.27 -2.01 14.81
N GLU A 220 15.35 -1.25 14.91
CA GLU A 220 16.64 -1.75 15.38
C GLU A 220 16.68 -1.76 16.91
N GLY A 221 16.25 -2.86 17.54
CA GLY A 221 16.22 -2.99 19.00
C GLY A 221 14.86 -2.72 19.63
N LYS A 222 14.82 -2.56 20.96
CA LYS A 222 13.57 -2.42 21.74
C LYS A 222 13.12 -0.96 21.83
N VAL A 223 11.87 -0.68 21.47
CA VAL A 223 11.20 0.60 21.74
C VAL A 223 10.30 0.43 22.96
N GLU A 224 10.62 1.10 24.06
CA GLU A 224 9.74 1.16 25.24
C GLU A 224 8.99 2.49 25.25
N LEU A 225 7.69 2.42 24.94
CA LEU A 225 6.76 3.51 25.23
C LEU A 225 6.06 3.22 26.55
N ARG A 226 6.11 4.19 27.47
CA ARG A 226 5.22 4.18 28.63
C ARG A 226 3.80 4.38 28.11
N GLY A 227 2.84 3.58 28.56
CA GLY A 227 1.45 3.72 28.12
C GLY A 227 0.96 5.16 28.33
N LYS A 228 0.49 5.81 27.27
CA LYS A 228 -0.08 7.15 27.29
C LYS A 228 -1.56 7.09 26.91
N THR A 229 -2.41 7.77 27.67
CA THR A 229 -3.83 7.95 27.32
C THR A 229 -3.97 9.19 26.46
N ILE A 230 -4.69 9.10 25.33
CA ILE A 230 -4.98 10.23 24.46
C ILE A 230 -6.29 10.86 24.91
N TRP A 231 -6.26 12.11 25.35
CA TRP A 231 -7.43 12.81 25.89
C TRP A 231 -8.15 13.69 24.85
N ASN A 232 -7.52 13.97 23.71
CA ASN A 232 -8.00 14.92 22.69
C ASN A 232 -8.77 14.27 21.52
N LEU A 233 -9.29 13.06 21.69
CA LEU A 233 -10.08 12.37 20.66
C LEU A 233 -11.58 12.40 20.99
N PRO A 234 -12.47 12.55 19.99
CA PRO A 234 -13.91 12.73 20.19
C PRO A 234 -14.57 11.56 20.95
N HIS A 235 -13.90 10.42 20.98
CA HIS A 235 -14.17 9.31 21.90
C HIS A 235 -12.85 9.07 22.65
N ASN A 236 -12.88 8.82 23.97
CA ASN A 236 -11.67 8.55 24.75
C ASN A 236 -10.90 7.32 24.20
N ILE A 237 -10.07 7.50 23.17
CA ILE A 237 -9.30 6.42 22.56
C ILE A 237 -8.10 6.17 23.45
N ARG A 238 -8.11 5.01 24.13
CA ARG A 238 -6.91 4.51 24.79
C ARG A 238 -5.98 3.93 23.73
N ALA A 239 -4.89 4.62 23.46
CA ALA A 239 -3.78 4.05 22.71
C ALA A 239 -3.13 2.94 23.55
N ARG A 240 -3.33 1.68 23.16
CA ARG A 240 -2.64 0.55 23.79
C ARG A 240 -1.60 0.03 22.81
N MET A 241 -0.33 0.30 23.09
CA MET A 241 0.77 -0.33 22.36
C MET A 241 0.82 -1.81 22.75
N LEU A 242 0.67 -2.71 21.77
CA LEU A 242 0.84 -4.15 21.94
C LEU A 242 2.17 -4.57 21.31
N VAL A 243 3.02 -5.21 22.11
CA VAL A 243 4.29 -5.76 21.64
C VAL A 243 4.02 -7.21 21.23
N CYS A 244 4.03 -7.50 19.93
CA CYS A 244 3.88 -8.87 19.41
C CYS A 244 5.27 -9.48 19.17
N ASN A 245 5.67 -10.47 19.98
CA ASN A 245 6.91 -11.22 19.80
C ASN A 245 6.70 -12.41 18.86
N ASP A 246 6.30 -12.18 17.61
CA ASP A 246 5.98 -13.28 16.68
C ASP A 246 6.98 -13.39 15.52
N LEU A 247 8.22 -13.79 15.81
CA LEU A 247 9.09 -14.46 14.84
C LEU A 247 9.92 -15.57 15.53
N PRO A 248 10.06 -16.77 14.93
CA PRO A 248 10.70 -17.91 15.57
C PRO A 248 12.21 -17.70 15.71
N LYS A 249 12.69 -17.66 16.97
CA LYS A 249 14.01 -18.00 17.56
C LYS A 249 15.35 -17.94 16.77
N ARG A 250 15.45 -17.39 15.55
CA ARG A 250 16.74 -17.28 14.83
C ARG A 250 17.05 -15.93 14.20
N SER A 251 16.18 -14.94 14.33
CA SER A 251 16.56 -13.54 14.05
C SER A 251 15.95 -12.64 15.12
N GLN A 252 16.77 -11.81 15.77
CA GLN A 252 16.33 -10.76 16.69
C GLN A 252 15.57 -9.64 15.95
N LYS A 253 14.49 -9.99 15.24
CA LYS A 253 13.65 -9.06 14.50
C LYS A 253 12.39 -8.84 15.33
N ALA A 254 12.28 -7.66 15.93
CA ALA A 254 11.04 -7.19 16.55
C ALA A 254 10.19 -6.50 15.47
N SER A 255 8.96 -6.97 15.27
CA SER A 255 7.94 -6.28 14.47
C SER A 255 6.91 -5.69 15.43
N TRP A 256 6.67 -4.39 15.31
CA TRP A 256 5.83 -3.64 16.27
C TRP A 256 4.52 -3.30 15.61
N GLN A 257 3.39 -3.76 16.16
CA GLN A 257 2.07 -3.45 15.64
C GLN A 257 1.35 -2.47 16.58
N PHE A 258 1.17 -1.24 16.13
CA PHE A 258 0.41 -0.21 16.82
C PHE A 258 -1.03 -0.25 16.30
N THR A 259 -1.99 -0.57 17.18
CA THR A 259 -3.42 -0.55 16.87
C THR A 259 -4.15 0.26 17.95
N PHE A 260 -4.94 1.24 17.53
CA PHE A 260 -5.78 2.02 18.43
C PHE A 260 -7.17 1.37 18.42
N ASN A 261 -7.56 0.76 19.54
CA ASN A 261 -8.91 0.20 19.70
C ASN A 261 -9.79 1.25 20.38
N ALA A 262 -10.89 1.63 19.73
CA ALA A 262 -11.97 2.31 20.42
C ALA A 262 -12.68 1.27 21.31
N GLU A 263 -12.70 1.46 22.62
CA GLU A 263 -13.62 0.69 23.47
C GLU A 263 -15.04 1.20 23.18
N GLU A 264 -15.90 0.32 22.69
CA GLU A 264 -17.34 0.53 22.80
C GLU A 264 -17.66 0.66 24.30
N ARG A 265 -18.20 1.82 24.71
CA ARG A 265 -18.75 1.96 26.05
C ARG A 265 -19.82 0.89 26.21
N LYS A 266 -19.52 -0.18 26.96
CA LYS A 266 -20.57 -0.97 27.60
C LYS A 266 -21.32 -0.01 28.51
N LYS A 267 -22.50 0.41 28.08
CA LYS A 267 -23.45 1.12 28.92
C LYS A 267 -23.76 0.18 30.09
N PHE A 268 -23.29 0.54 31.28
CA PHE A 268 -23.85 0.04 32.53
C PHE A 268 -25.07 0.89 32.86
#